data_AF-A0A9P3NUF6-F1
#
_entry.id   AF-A0A9P3NUF6-F1
#
_cell.length_a   1.000
_cell.length_b   1.000
_cell.length_c   1.000
_cell.angle_alpha   90.00
_cell.angle_beta   90.00
_cell.angle_gamma   90.00
#
_symmetry.space_group_name_H-M   'P 1'
#
loop_
_entity.id
_entity.type
_entity.pdbx_description
1 polymer ?
#
loop_
_entity_poly.entity_id
_entity_poly.type
_entity_poly.pdbx_seq_one_letter_code
_entity_poly.pdbx_strand_id
1 'polypeptide(L)'
;MASTLRVTTCPLSSSAFVTRNDLRSHATVAGAMGRGRTPAAVVPAFTKQPRAQAADKAKKGRVDTLFDGSFEYTSWYVVFNELTALGLRSVSPEEAAAMAYGTTEAGEGSAASGRAEGGLAVLLDVREAGDYEAVHARGAVSAPLFRLIQGDGLTAWARRAGYAAMGDFRGTERNPDLLAQALAAVGGDRTRRVIVMCGRGGTLQNVSMRKGMEFRDPDKRFGIQSRSLKACYELHVAGFTNLLHVDGGLNLWLHKQLPSEP
;
A
#
# COMPACT_ATOMS: atom_id res chain seq x y z
N MET A 1 35.18 -43.33 -12.56
CA MET A 1 34.01 -44.16 -12.19
C MET A 1 32.77 -43.32 -12.41
N ALA A 2 31.93 -43.74 -13.35
CA ALA A 2 30.71 -43.04 -13.76
C ALA A 2 29.53 -43.40 -12.85
N SER A 3 28.64 -42.45 -12.57
CA SER A 3 27.25 -42.79 -12.22
C SER A 3 26.27 -41.68 -12.59
N THR A 4 25.81 -41.81 -13.83
CA THR A 4 24.49 -41.59 -14.44
C THR A 4 23.35 -40.92 -13.66
N LEU A 5 22.82 -39.86 -14.29
CA LEU A 5 21.46 -39.30 -14.17
C LEU A 5 20.34 -40.34 -14.32
N ARG A 6 19.21 -40.12 -13.63
CA ARG A 6 17.88 -40.55 -14.09
C ARG A 6 16.81 -39.49 -13.79
N VAL A 7 16.24 -38.98 -14.89
CA VAL A 7 14.95 -38.30 -14.96
C VAL A 7 13.88 -39.38 -15.13
N THR A 8 12.79 -39.31 -14.38
CA THR A 8 11.59 -40.13 -14.60
C THR A 8 10.38 -39.23 -14.77
N THR A 9 9.94 -39.12 -16.02
CA THR A 9 8.58 -38.76 -16.43
C THR A 9 7.70 -40.01 -16.38
N CYS A 10 6.42 -39.88 -16.04
CA CYS A 10 5.37 -40.85 -16.41
C CYS A 10 3.97 -40.19 -16.35
N PRO A 11 2.96 -40.75 -17.04
CA PRO A 11 2.10 -39.97 -17.94
C PRO A 11 0.58 -40.05 -17.63
N LEU A 12 -0.15 -39.24 -18.41
CA LEU A 12 -1.56 -39.28 -18.82
C LEU A 12 -2.43 -40.49 -18.39
N SER A 13 -3.65 -40.18 -17.96
CA SER A 13 -4.82 -41.03 -18.19
C SER A 13 -6.04 -40.17 -18.56
N SER A 14 -6.62 -40.52 -19.70
CA SER A 14 -7.81 -39.97 -20.36
C SER A 14 -9.12 -40.54 -19.78
N SER A 15 -10.23 -39.97 -20.27
CA SER A 15 -11.62 -40.47 -20.28
C SER A 15 -12.42 -40.25 -18.98
N ALA A 16 -13.70 -39.88 -18.98
CA ALA A 16 -14.72 -40.11 -19.99
C ALA A 16 -15.78 -38.98 -20.07
N PHE A 17 -16.23 -38.82 -21.31
CA PHE A 17 -17.41 -38.12 -21.78
C PHE A 17 -18.66 -38.96 -21.41
N VAL A 18 -19.67 -38.39 -20.75
CA VAL A 18 -21.02 -38.97 -20.69
C VAL A 18 -22.05 -37.87 -20.92
N THR A 19 -22.85 -38.10 -21.96
CA THR A 19 -23.95 -37.29 -22.49
C THR A 19 -25.32 -37.80 -22.03
N ARG A 20 -26.33 -36.91 -22.12
CA ARG A 20 -27.80 -37.17 -22.21
C ARG A 20 -28.45 -37.70 -20.91
N ASN A 21 -29.71 -37.44 -20.58
CA ASN A 21 -30.83 -36.85 -21.32
C ASN A 21 -31.90 -36.36 -20.31
N ASP A 22 -32.74 -35.47 -20.80
CA ASP A 22 -34.16 -35.25 -20.48
C ASP A 22 -34.84 -36.19 -19.47
N LEU A 23 -35.59 -35.59 -18.54
CA LEU A 23 -36.95 -36.04 -18.22
C LEU A 23 -37.86 -34.82 -17.96
N ARG A 24 -38.90 -34.71 -18.80
CA ARG A 24 -40.01 -33.77 -18.73
C ARG A 24 -41.10 -34.26 -17.76
N SER A 25 -41.89 -33.26 -17.32
CA SER A 25 -43.36 -33.26 -17.14
C SER A 25 -44.01 -34.10 -16.06
N HIS A 26 -44.83 -33.45 -15.21
CA HIS A 26 -46.31 -33.50 -15.16
C HIS A 26 -46.78 -32.53 -14.02
N ALA A 27 -47.44 -31.41 -14.33
CA ALA A 27 -48.90 -31.19 -14.37
C ALA A 27 -49.62 -31.41 -13.00
N THR A 28 -49.94 -30.34 -12.26
CA THR A 28 -51.26 -29.64 -12.17
C THR A 28 -52.21 -30.23 -11.12
N VAL A 29 -52.53 -29.48 -10.06
CA VAL A 29 -53.87 -29.43 -9.43
C VAL A 29 -54.11 -28.03 -8.85
N ALA A 30 -55.29 -27.48 -9.13
CA ALA A 30 -55.78 -26.15 -8.78
C ALA A 30 -56.64 -26.15 -7.49
N GLY A 31 -56.89 -24.95 -6.95
CA GLY A 31 -57.97 -24.61 -6.02
C GLY A 31 -57.51 -24.38 -4.58
N ALA A 32 -58.04 -23.46 -3.78
CA ALA A 32 -59.00 -22.38 -3.96
C ALA A 32 -58.92 -21.47 -2.71
N MET A 33 -59.18 -20.17 -2.90
CA MET A 33 -59.68 -19.17 -1.95
C MET A 33 -59.37 -19.28 -0.44
N GLY A 34 -58.61 -18.30 0.07
CA GLY A 34 -58.56 -17.94 1.49
C GLY A 34 -58.17 -16.48 1.67
N ARG A 35 -59.16 -15.61 1.92
CA ARG A 35 -58.98 -14.19 2.22
C ARG A 35 -58.23 -14.02 3.54
N GLY A 36 -57.07 -13.38 3.49
CA GLY A 36 -56.34 -12.88 4.65
C GLY A 36 -55.65 -11.58 4.28
N ARG A 37 -56.30 -10.45 4.56
CA ARG A 37 -55.68 -9.12 4.50
C ARG A 37 -54.55 -9.09 5.54
N THR A 38 -53.31 -9.20 5.10
CA THR A 38 -52.16 -8.71 5.87
C THR A 38 -52.17 -7.18 5.79
N PRO A 39 -52.06 -6.45 6.91
CA PRO A 39 -51.85 -5.01 6.85
C PRO A 39 -50.47 -4.77 6.21
N ALA A 40 -50.46 -4.06 5.09
CA ALA A 40 -49.24 -3.57 4.47
C ALA A 40 -48.49 -2.74 5.53
N ALA A 41 -47.30 -3.18 5.91
CA ALA A 41 -46.37 -2.35 6.67
C ALA A 41 -46.13 -1.08 5.85
N VAL A 42 -46.57 0.05 6.38
CA VAL A 42 -46.25 1.37 5.85
C VAL A 42 -44.75 1.53 5.99
N VAL A 43 -44.02 1.26 4.90
CA VAL A 43 -42.62 1.66 4.78
C VAL A 43 -42.64 3.18 4.85
N PRO A 44 -42.03 3.83 5.84
CA PRO A 44 -41.98 5.28 5.85
C PRO A 44 -41.24 5.70 4.59
N ALA A 45 -41.93 6.47 3.75
CA ALA A 45 -41.32 7.11 2.59
C ALA A 45 -40.09 7.85 3.09
N PHE A 46 -38.91 7.42 2.66
CA PHE A 46 -37.65 8.11 2.92
C PHE A 46 -37.75 9.44 2.19
N THR A 47 -38.34 10.43 2.85
CA THR A 47 -38.39 11.81 2.37
C THR A 47 -36.95 12.22 2.22
N LYS A 48 -36.49 12.32 0.97
CA LYS A 48 -35.22 12.97 0.63
C LYS A 48 -35.25 14.32 1.30
N GLN A 49 -34.52 14.46 2.41
CA GLN A 49 -34.25 15.79 2.96
C GLN A 49 -33.67 16.61 1.80
N PRO A 50 -34.21 17.82 1.54
CA PRO A 50 -33.64 18.65 0.51
C PRO A 50 -32.18 18.88 0.89
N ARG A 51 -31.27 18.53 -0.03
CA ARG A 51 -29.87 18.95 0.00
C ARG A 51 -29.88 20.48 0.00
N ALA A 52 -30.05 21.07 1.17
CA ALA A 52 -29.73 22.46 1.39
C ALA A 52 -28.26 22.59 1.04
N GLN A 53 -28.03 23.37 0.00
CA GLN A 53 -26.74 23.66 -0.59
C GLN A 53 -25.90 24.39 0.47
N ALA A 54 -25.25 23.65 1.35
CA ALA A 54 -24.05 24.13 2.05
C ALA A 54 -22.90 24.09 1.03
N ALA A 55 -23.01 24.92 0.00
CA ALA A 55 -21.92 25.28 -0.87
C ALA A 55 -21.06 26.31 -0.12
N ASP A 56 -20.51 25.90 1.02
CA ASP A 56 -19.37 26.60 1.59
C ASP A 56 -18.14 26.09 0.86
N LYS A 57 -17.38 27.04 0.31
CA LYS A 57 -16.26 26.82 -0.61
C LYS A 57 -15.24 25.85 0.00
N ALA A 58 -15.37 24.55 -0.31
CA ALA A 58 -14.32 23.58 -0.10
C ALA A 58 -13.14 23.99 -1.00
N LYS A 59 -12.20 24.77 -0.45
CA LYS A 59 -10.93 25.09 -1.09
C LYS A 59 -10.27 23.75 -1.45
N LYS A 60 -10.20 23.42 -2.74
CA LYS A 60 -9.58 22.22 -3.35
C LYS A 60 -8.67 21.45 -2.38
N GLY A 61 -9.21 20.46 -1.66
CA GLY A 61 -8.42 19.54 -0.83
C GLY A 61 -7.48 20.17 0.21
N ARG A 62 -7.60 21.45 0.56
CA ARG A 62 -6.74 22.09 1.55
C ARG A 62 -7.40 22.07 2.92
N VAL A 63 -6.70 21.52 3.91
CA VAL A 63 -7.11 21.54 5.31
C VAL A 63 -6.41 22.70 5.97
N ASP A 64 -7.19 23.71 6.33
CA ASP A 64 -6.73 24.83 7.15
C ASP A 64 -6.54 24.32 8.59
N THR A 65 -5.32 24.40 9.10
CA THR A 65 -4.98 24.07 10.49
C THR A 65 -4.87 25.33 11.31
N LEU A 66 -5.21 25.23 12.59
CA LEU A 66 -5.12 26.34 13.53
C LEU A 66 -3.66 26.78 13.78
N PHE A 67 -2.67 25.96 13.40
CA PHE A 67 -1.28 26.11 13.84
C PHE A 67 -0.29 26.42 12.71
N ASP A 68 -0.51 25.93 11.48
CA ASP A 68 0.49 26.00 10.39
C ASP A 68 -0.11 26.43 9.04
N GLY A 69 -1.28 27.06 9.06
CA GLY A 69 -1.99 27.42 7.83
C GLY A 69 -2.57 26.19 7.12
N SER A 70 -2.59 26.19 5.78
CA SER A 70 -3.31 25.20 4.97
C SER A 70 -2.38 24.17 4.34
N PHE A 71 -2.62 22.88 4.56
CA PHE A 71 -1.91 21.80 3.86
C PHE A 71 -2.83 21.11 2.86
N GLU A 72 -2.27 20.61 1.76
CA GLU A 72 -3.05 19.87 0.77
C GLU A 72 -3.29 18.44 1.25
N TYR A 73 -4.49 18.20 1.77
CA TYR A 73 -4.97 16.87 2.08
C TYR A 73 -5.39 16.18 0.79
N THR A 74 -4.53 15.28 0.33
CA THR A 74 -4.91 14.37 -0.75
C THR A 74 -5.59 13.14 -0.16
N SER A 75 -6.86 12.93 -0.55
CA SER A 75 -7.60 11.75 -0.11
C SER A 75 -6.96 10.47 -0.64
N TRP A 76 -7.09 9.37 0.09
CA TRP A 76 -6.54 8.08 -0.34
C TRP A 76 -7.06 7.64 -1.71
N TYR A 77 -8.32 7.97 -2.02
CA TYR A 77 -8.91 7.70 -3.33
C TYR A 77 -8.13 8.35 -4.48
N VAL A 78 -7.72 9.62 -4.32
CA VAL A 78 -6.93 10.33 -5.33
C VAL A 78 -5.54 9.71 -5.45
N VAL A 79 -4.86 9.48 -4.32
CA VAL A 79 -3.54 8.82 -4.29
C VAL A 79 -3.59 7.47 -4.99
N PHE A 80 -4.61 6.65 -4.69
CA PHE A 80 -4.79 5.34 -5.28
C PHE A 80 -4.94 5.42 -6.80
N ASN A 81 -5.79 6.31 -7.30
CA ASN A 81 -6.02 6.45 -8.74
C ASN A 81 -4.76 6.91 -9.48
N GLU A 82 -4.04 7.89 -8.93
CA GLU A 82 -2.80 8.42 -9.52
C GLU A 82 -1.70 7.36 -9.55
N LEU A 83 -1.49 6.63 -8.45
CA LEU A 83 -0.50 5.55 -8.42
C LEU A 83 -0.88 4.37 -9.31
N THR A 84 -2.18 4.09 -9.46
CA THR A 84 -2.66 3.06 -10.38
C THR A 84 -2.49 3.50 -11.83
N ALA A 85 -2.77 4.77 -12.15
CA ALA A 85 -2.58 5.35 -13.48
C ALA A 85 -1.08 5.43 -13.87
N LEU A 86 -0.21 5.70 -12.90
CA LEU A 86 1.24 5.58 -13.03
C LEU A 86 1.69 4.13 -13.34
N GLY A 87 0.86 3.14 -13.01
CA GLY A 87 1.25 1.73 -13.08
C GLY A 87 2.29 1.37 -12.03
N LEU A 88 2.25 2.01 -10.86
CA LEU A 88 3.20 1.76 -9.78
C LEU A 88 3.22 0.27 -9.43
N ARG A 89 4.39 -0.35 -9.58
CA ARG A 89 4.58 -1.75 -9.22
C ARG A 89 4.99 -1.90 -7.76
N SER A 90 4.29 -2.80 -7.08
CA SER A 90 4.77 -3.38 -5.83
C SER A 90 5.67 -4.57 -6.13
N VAL A 91 6.82 -4.63 -5.46
CA VAL A 91 7.80 -5.72 -5.58
C VAL A 91 7.96 -6.41 -4.22
N SER A 92 8.34 -7.69 -4.23
CA SER A 92 8.64 -8.39 -2.97
C SER A 92 9.94 -7.86 -2.36
N PRO A 93 10.19 -8.06 -1.05
CA PRO A 93 11.46 -7.69 -0.43
C PRO A 93 12.68 -8.32 -1.11
N GLU A 94 12.56 -9.57 -1.57
CA GLU A 94 13.64 -10.29 -2.27
C GLU A 94 13.91 -9.68 -3.66
N GLU A 95 12.87 -9.35 -4.43
CA GLU A 95 13.01 -8.67 -5.72
C GLU A 95 13.63 -7.26 -5.54
N ALA A 96 13.21 -6.54 -4.50
CA ALA A 96 13.79 -5.24 -4.14
C ALA A 96 15.27 -5.37 -3.75
N ALA A 97 15.64 -6.37 -2.96
CA ALA A 97 17.02 -6.67 -2.60
C ALA A 97 17.87 -6.99 -3.85
N ALA A 98 17.34 -7.82 -4.75
CA ALA A 98 18.02 -8.15 -6.00
C ALA A 98 18.29 -6.89 -6.86
N MET A 99 17.33 -5.97 -6.94
CA MET A 99 17.50 -4.71 -7.68
C MET A 99 18.47 -3.73 -7.00
N ALA A 100 18.48 -3.70 -5.66
CA ALA A 100 19.33 -2.79 -4.88
C ALA A 100 20.78 -3.29 -4.83
N TYR A 101 21.00 -4.60 -4.70
CA TYR A 101 22.33 -5.19 -4.47
C TYR A 101 22.91 -5.92 -5.70
N GLY A 102 22.12 -6.17 -6.74
CA GLY A 102 22.58 -6.82 -7.97
C GLY A 102 22.77 -8.34 -7.86
N THR A 103 22.22 -9.00 -6.83
CA THR A 103 22.33 -10.46 -6.66
C THR A 103 21.00 -11.13 -7.05
N THR A 104 21.05 -12.15 -7.92
CA THR A 104 19.88 -12.99 -8.26
C THR A 104 19.57 -14.03 -7.19
N GLU A 105 20.38 -14.13 -6.15
CA GLU A 105 20.20 -15.09 -5.06
C GLU A 105 20.33 -14.36 -3.72
N ALA A 106 19.26 -14.40 -2.93
CA ALA A 106 19.27 -14.10 -1.51
C ALA A 106 20.01 -15.25 -0.79
N GLY A 107 21.34 -15.27 -0.91
CA GLY A 107 22.22 -16.24 -0.28
C GLY A 107 23.03 -15.59 0.84
N GLU A 108 23.06 -16.24 2.00
CA GLU A 108 23.86 -15.89 3.16
C GLU A 108 25.31 -15.54 2.78
N GLY A 109 25.80 -14.39 3.28
CA GLY A 109 27.25 -14.16 3.41
C GLY A 109 27.93 -13.21 2.42
N SER A 110 27.23 -12.47 1.55
CA SER A 110 27.87 -11.40 0.78
C SER A 110 27.83 -10.07 1.52
N ALA A 111 28.84 -9.87 2.37
CA ALA A 111 29.17 -8.59 2.96
C ALA A 111 29.69 -7.59 1.91
N ALA A 112 28.83 -7.07 1.03
CA ALA A 112 29.15 -5.84 0.29
C ALA A 112 28.87 -4.63 1.20
N SER A 113 29.86 -4.30 2.03
CA SER A 113 29.94 -3.07 2.80
C SER A 113 30.02 -1.87 1.86
N GLY A 114 29.18 -0.87 2.09
CA GLY A 114 29.08 0.31 1.25
C GLY A 114 28.03 0.12 0.17
N ARG A 115 27.23 1.17 -0.05
CA ARG A 115 26.35 1.40 -1.20
C ARG A 115 26.92 0.63 -2.38
N ALA A 116 26.34 -0.51 -2.77
CA ALA A 116 26.94 -1.36 -3.80
C ALA A 116 27.30 -0.46 -4.97
N GLU A 117 28.59 -0.28 -5.23
CA GLU A 117 29.09 0.45 -6.39
C GLU A 117 28.68 -0.39 -7.60
N GLY A 118 27.43 -0.26 -8.02
CA GLY A 118 26.77 -1.19 -8.95
C GLY A 118 25.28 -1.44 -8.69
N GLY A 119 24.72 -1.03 -7.55
CA GLY A 119 23.28 -1.09 -7.29
C GLY A 119 22.49 -0.22 -8.28
N LEU A 120 21.63 -0.86 -9.09
CA LEU A 120 20.83 -0.18 -10.12
C LEU A 120 19.73 0.72 -9.54
N ALA A 121 19.29 0.43 -8.31
CA ALA A 121 18.18 1.13 -7.66
C ALA A 121 18.55 1.68 -6.28
N VAL A 122 17.97 2.83 -5.93
CA VAL A 122 18.07 3.45 -4.61
C VAL A 122 16.95 2.92 -3.73
N LEU A 123 17.31 2.36 -2.58
CA LEU A 123 16.34 1.93 -1.57
C LEU A 123 16.06 3.10 -0.62
N LEU A 124 14.80 3.54 -0.54
CA LEU A 124 14.39 4.72 0.22
C LEU A 124 13.47 4.31 1.38
N ASP A 125 13.91 4.54 2.61
CA ASP A 125 13.09 4.29 3.79
C ASP A 125 12.39 5.56 4.25
N VAL A 126 11.06 5.52 4.33
CA VAL A 126 10.22 6.67 4.68
C VAL A 126 9.64 6.60 6.09
N ARG A 127 10.15 5.70 6.93
CA ARG A 127 9.85 5.66 8.37
C ARG A 127 10.49 6.85 9.09
N GLU A 128 10.12 7.01 10.36
CA GLU A 128 10.71 8.03 11.22
C GLU A 128 12.20 7.77 11.43
N ALA A 129 12.99 8.82 11.65
CA ALA A 129 14.45 8.72 11.79
C ALA A 129 14.86 7.74 12.90
N GLY A 130 14.19 7.75 14.06
CA GLY A 130 14.49 6.80 15.13
C GLY A 130 14.15 5.35 14.81
N ASP A 131 13.12 5.09 13.97
CA ASP A 131 12.83 3.72 13.51
C ASP A 131 13.88 3.24 12.50
N TYR A 132 14.44 4.18 11.73
CA TYR A 132 15.52 3.92 10.77
C TYR A 132 16.82 3.57 11.49
N GLU A 133 17.25 4.40 12.45
CA GLU A 133 18.47 4.22 13.27
C GLU A 133 18.45 2.98 14.19
N ALA A 134 17.27 2.41 14.43
CA ALA A 134 17.16 1.18 15.20
C ALA A 134 17.46 -0.05 14.33
N VAL A 135 16.93 -0.06 13.11
CA VAL A 135 17.17 -1.10 12.10
C VAL A 135 16.58 -0.63 10.78
N HIS A 136 17.33 -0.79 9.69
CA HIS A 136 16.88 -0.52 8.33
C HIS A 136 17.49 -1.52 7.33
N ALA A 137 16.95 -1.56 6.11
CA ALA A 137 17.56 -2.37 5.06
C ALA A 137 18.94 -1.79 4.70
N ARG A 138 19.92 -2.67 4.50
CA ARG A 138 21.31 -2.28 4.31
C ARG A 138 21.48 -1.33 3.13
N GLY A 139 22.19 -0.21 3.31
CA GLY A 139 22.42 0.77 2.25
C GLY A 139 21.15 1.49 1.78
N ALA A 140 20.04 1.36 2.51
CA ALA A 140 18.89 2.24 2.32
C ALA A 140 19.29 3.69 2.65
N VAL A 141 18.51 4.64 2.17
CA VAL A 141 18.64 6.05 2.51
C VAL A 141 17.38 6.48 3.24
N SER A 142 17.56 7.12 4.40
CA SER A 142 16.45 7.68 5.17
C SER A 142 15.91 8.95 4.50
N ALA A 143 14.60 8.96 4.23
CA ALA A 143 13.85 10.15 3.87
C ALA A 143 12.47 10.09 4.54
N PRO A 144 12.36 10.44 5.83
CA PRO A 144 11.16 10.26 6.60
C PRO A 144 9.96 11.01 6.01
N LEU A 145 8.82 10.32 5.90
CA LEU A 145 7.57 10.95 5.47
C LEU A 145 7.01 11.90 6.53
N PHE A 146 7.17 11.50 7.79
CA PHE A 146 6.81 12.26 8.97
C PHE A 146 8.03 12.36 9.86
N ARG A 147 8.14 13.47 10.57
CA ARG A 147 9.19 13.73 11.55
C ARG A 147 8.57 14.11 12.88
N LEU A 148 9.34 14.03 13.97
CA LEU A 148 8.91 14.60 15.25
C LEU A 148 8.67 16.11 15.08
N ILE A 149 7.68 16.64 15.78
CA ILE A 149 7.42 18.09 15.79
C ILE A 149 8.71 18.82 16.17
N GLN A 150 9.17 19.71 15.29
CA GLN A 150 10.35 20.54 15.52
C GLN A 150 9.96 21.95 15.94
N GLY A 151 10.90 22.64 16.58
CA GLY A 151 10.76 24.01 17.05
C GLY A 151 10.23 24.13 18.48
N ASP A 152 10.50 25.31 19.05
CA ASP A 152 10.25 25.66 20.46
C ASP A 152 9.21 26.79 20.61
N GLY A 153 8.58 27.18 19.49
CA GLY A 153 7.53 28.20 19.49
C GLY A 153 6.24 27.71 20.14
N LEU A 154 5.35 28.66 20.47
CA LEU A 154 4.04 28.39 21.08
C LEU A 154 3.20 27.39 20.26
N THR A 155 3.27 27.45 18.93
CA THR A 155 2.57 26.52 18.03
C THR A 155 3.13 25.11 18.11
N ALA A 156 4.45 24.95 18.17
CA ALA A 156 5.09 23.64 18.33
C ALA A 156 4.77 23.03 19.70
N TRP A 157 4.84 23.84 20.77
CA TRP A 157 4.43 23.39 22.11
C TRP A 157 2.95 23.01 22.16
N ALA A 158 2.06 23.82 21.60
CA ALA A 158 0.62 23.53 21.56
C ALA A 158 0.30 22.24 20.79
N ARG A 159 0.98 21.99 19.67
CA ARG A 159 0.85 20.73 18.92
C ARG A 159 1.31 19.54 19.77
N ARG A 160 2.50 19.61 20.38
CA ARG A 160 2.99 18.54 21.29
C ARG A 160 2.02 18.29 22.45
N ALA A 161 1.49 19.33 23.07
CA ALA A 161 0.51 19.22 24.15
C ALA A 161 -0.80 18.57 23.67
N GLY A 162 -1.30 18.93 22.48
CA GLY A 162 -2.49 18.33 21.88
C GLY A 162 -2.31 16.83 21.60
N TYR A 163 -1.19 16.44 20.99
CA TYR A 163 -0.86 15.02 20.77
C TYR A 163 -0.71 14.25 22.09
N ALA A 164 -0.04 14.83 23.09
CA ALA A 164 0.11 14.22 24.41
C ALA A 164 -1.25 14.03 25.12
N ALA A 165 -2.18 14.97 24.99
CA ALA A 165 -3.54 14.83 25.53
C ALA A 165 -4.34 13.69 24.86
N MET A 166 -3.99 13.32 23.62
CA MET A 166 -4.54 12.17 22.91
C MET A 166 -3.73 10.87 23.13
N GLY A 167 -2.73 10.90 24.03
CA GLY A 167 -1.88 9.76 24.36
C GLY A 167 -0.72 9.50 23.39
N ASP A 168 -0.49 10.37 22.40
CA ASP A 168 0.69 10.33 21.54
C ASP A 168 1.74 11.33 22.06
N PHE A 169 2.67 10.83 22.86
CA PHE A 169 3.73 11.66 23.44
C PHE A 169 4.90 11.93 22.48
N ARG A 170 4.95 11.26 21.31
CA ARG A 170 6.02 11.51 20.32
C ARG A 170 5.65 12.70 19.46
N GLY A 171 4.39 12.78 19.02
CA GLY A 171 3.84 13.90 18.25
C GLY A 171 4.58 14.11 16.92
N THR A 172 4.01 13.61 15.82
CA THR A 172 4.64 13.68 14.50
C THR A 172 3.98 14.71 13.58
N GLU A 173 4.78 15.36 12.75
CA GLU A 173 4.35 16.30 11.71
C GLU A 173 4.86 15.87 10.32
N ARG A 174 4.28 16.43 9.25
CA ARG A 174 4.75 16.16 7.88
C ARG A 174 6.18 16.67 7.72
N ASN A 175 7.05 15.87 7.14
CA ASN A 175 8.42 16.30 6.87
C ASN A 175 8.47 17.15 5.58
N PRO A 176 8.77 18.46 5.63
CA PRO A 176 8.94 19.28 4.44
C PRO A 176 10.18 18.87 3.62
N ASP A 177 11.16 18.22 4.25
CA ASP A 177 12.46 17.91 3.65
C ASP A 177 12.47 16.59 2.86
N LEU A 178 11.36 15.85 2.83
CA LEU A 178 11.25 14.55 2.15
C LEU A 178 11.79 14.59 0.72
N LEU A 179 11.34 15.58 -0.07
CA LEU A 179 11.71 15.68 -1.48
C LEU A 179 13.19 16.02 -1.66
N ALA A 180 13.74 16.87 -0.80
CA ALA A 180 15.16 17.23 -0.83
C ALA A 180 16.02 16.02 -0.49
N GLN A 181 15.63 15.25 0.53
CA GLN A 181 16.32 14.02 0.95
C GLN A 181 16.26 12.94 -0.14
N ALA A 182 15.08 12.73 -0.75
CA ALA A 182 14.93 11.78 -1.84
C ALA A 182 15.75 12.19 -3.08
N LEU A 183 15.79 13.47 -3.42
CA LEU A 183 16.60 13.99 -4.52
C LEU A 183 18.10 13.81 -4.27
N ALA A 184 18.56 14.05 -3.04
CA ALA A 184 19.94 13.76 -2.65
C ALA A 184 20.26 12.26 -2.71
N ALA A 185 19.31 11.40 -2.31
CA ALA A 185 19.48 9.94 -2.35
C ALA A 185 19.72 9.41 -3.77
N VAL A 186 19.10 10.02 -4.78
CA VAL A 186 19.29 9.66 -6.20
C VAL A 186 20.43 10.43 -6.89
N GLY A 187 21.11 11.33 -6.19
CA GLY A 187 22.19 12.16 -6.77
C GLY A 187 21.67 13.23 -7.73
N GLY A 188 20.44 13.72 -7.55
CA GLY A 188 19.82 14.74 -8.40
C GLY A 188 19.03 14.22 -9.60
N ASP A 189 19.18 12.94 -9.95
CA ASP A 189 18.50 12.32 -11.09
C ASP A 189 17.17 11.66 -10.71
N ARG A 190 16.06 12.31 -11.06
CA ARG A 190 14.69 11.80 -10.81
C ARG A 190 14.27 10.61 -11.68
N THR A 191 15.08 10.24 -12.69
CA THR A 191 14.84 9.08 -13.56
C THR A 191 15.43 7.80 -12.99
N ARG A 192 16.35 7.94 -12.02
CA ARG A 192 16.96 6.81 -11.32
C ARG A 192 15.88 6.01 -10.60
N ARG A 193 16.02 4.69 -10.60
CA ARG A 193 15.06 3.80 -9.95
C ARG A 193 15.07 4.00 -8.44
N VAL A 194 13.92 4.28 -7.85
CA VAL A 194 13.74 4.41 -6.40
C VAL A 194 12.75 3.35 -5.93
N ILE A 195 13.15 2.57 -4.93
CA ILE A 195 12.35 1.54 -4.30
C ILE A 195 11.99 2.05 -2.91
N VAL A 196 10.72 2.38 -2.70
CA VAL A 196 10.25 3.04 -1.48
C VAL A 196 9.70 2.00 -0.49
N MET A 197 10.15 2.09 0.77
CA MET A 197 9.71 1.20 1.83
C MET A 197 9.22 1.94 3.07
N CYS A 198 8.34 1.29 3.82
CA CYS A 198 8.00 1.69 5.19
C CYS A 198 7.95 0.43 6.07
N GLY A 199 7.54 0.53 7.33
CA GLY A 199 7.56 -0.63 8.24
C GLY A 199 6.68 -1.82 7.81
N ARG A 200 5.42 -1.55 7.44
CA ARG A 200 4.42 -2.60 7.15
C ARG A 200 4.18 -2.86 5.66
N GLY A 201 4.46 -1.87 4.80
CA GLY A 201 3.97 -1.88 3.43
C GLY A 201 2.46 -1.64 3.33
N GLY A 202 1.98 -1.51 2.10
CA GLY A 202 0.57 -1.38 1.74
C GLY A 202 0.29 -2.11 0.43
N THR A 203 -0.91 -1.98 -0.12
CA THR A 203 -1.21 -2.61 -1.42
C THR A 203 -2.14 -1.75 -2.25
N LEU A 204 -1.91 -1.73 -3.56
CA LEU A 204 -2.87 -1.20 -4.55
C LEU A 204 -3.82 -2.29 -5.07
N GLN A 205 -3.65 -3.55 -4.65
CA GLN A 205 -4.56 -4.61 -5.01
C GLN A 205 -5.91 -4.40 -4.32
N ASN A 206 -6.98 -4.37 -5.12
CA ASN A 206 -8.35 -4.21 -4.65
C ASN A 206 -9.17 -5.52 -4.67
N VAL A 207 -8.51 -6.63 -4.97
CA VAL A 207 -9.05 -7.97 -4.88
C VAL A 207 -8.24 -8.77 -3.87
N SER A 208 -8.92 -9.64 -3.15
CA SER A 208 -8.31 -10.58 -2.22
C SER A 208 -8.67 -11.99 -2.63
N MET A 209 -7.74 -12.93 -2.52
CA MET A 209 -8.05 -14.34 -2.79
C MET A 209 -8.64 -14.96 -1.52
N ARG A 210 -9.87 -15.47 -1.58
CA ARG A 210 -10.49 -16.23 -0.49
C ARG A 210 -10.94 -17.58 -1.04
N LYS A 211 -10.40 -18.67 -0.49
CA LYS A 211 -10.67 -20.05 -0.95
C LYS A 211 -10.46 -20.25 -2.45
N GLY A 212 -9.41 -19.64 -3.02
CA GLY A 212 -9.09 -19.72 -4.45
C GLY A 212 -10.00 -18.89 -5.36
N MET A 213 -10.97 -18.16 -4.83
CA MET A 213 -11.83 -17.25 -5.59
C MET A 213 -11.43 -15.80 -5.33
N GLU A 214 -11.51 -14.97 -6.38
CA GLU A 214 -11.39 -13.53 -6.24
C GLU A 214 -12.57 -13.00 -5.44
N PHE A 215 -12.24 -12.39 -4.30
CA PHE A 215 -13.17 -11.71 -3.44
C PHE A 215 -12.87 -10.22 -3.46
N ARG A 216 -13.80 -9.45 -4.03
CA ARG A 216 -13.76 -7.99 -4.02
C ARG A 216 -14.26 -7.48 -2.66
N ASP A 217 -13.32 -7.30 -1.76
CA ASP A 217 -13.58 -6.80 -0.41
C ASP A 217 -13.98 -5.31 -0.48
N PRO A 218 -15.15 -4.90 0.06
CA PRO A 218 -15.54 -3.50 0.07
C PRO A 218 -14.52 -2.61 0.79
N ASP A 219 -13.82 -3.14 1.81
CA ASP A 219 -12.84 -2.39 2.60
C ASP A 219 -11.51 -2.21 1.87
N LYS A 220 -11.20 -3.08 0.89
CA LYS A 220 -10.03 -2.96 0.01
C LYS A 220 -10.35 -2.39 -1.37
N ARG A 221 -11.49 -1.72 -1.54
CA ARG A 221 -11.88 -1.16 -2.84
C ARG A 221 -10.78 -0.29 -3.49
N PHE A 222 -9.99 0.39 -2.67
CA PHE A 222 -8.85 1.22 -3.08
C PHE A 222 -7.54 0.68 -2.50
N GLY A 223 -7.42 -0.63 -2.30
CA GLY A 223 -6.27 -1.24 -1.64
C GLY A 223 -6.11 -0.84 -0.18
N ILE A 224 -4.91 -1.01 0.38
CA ILE A 224 -4.55 -0.64 1.75
C ILE A 224 -3.49 0.45 1.70
N GLN A 225 -3.82 1.61 2.26
CA GLN A 225 -2.91 2.73 2.42
C GLN A 225 -1.70 2.37 3.31
N SER A 226 -0.53 2.82 2.90
CA SER A 226 0.71 2.80 3.70
C SER A 226 1.46 4.14 3.60
N ARG A 227 2.44 4.33 4.49
CA ARG A 227 3.37 5.47 4.43
C ARG A 227 4.17 5.45 3.12
N SER A 228 4.67 4.28 2.72
CA SER A 228 5.43 4.12 1.48
C SER A 228 4.62 4.48 0.23
N LEU A 229 3.35 4.10 0.13
CA LEU A 229 2.50 4.48 -1.00
C LEU A 229 2.23 6.00 -1.04
N LYS A 230 2.00 6.63 0.11
CA LYS A 230 1.89 8.10 0.18
C LYS A 230 3.18 8.80 -0.25
N ALA A 231 4.34 8.28 0.15
CA ALA A 231 5.61 8.82 -0.28
C ALA A 231 5.83 8.63 -1.79
N CYS A 232 5.48 7.47 -2.37
CA CYS A 232 5.52 7.28 -3.82
C CYS A 232 4.70 8.33 -4.57
N TYR A 233 3.53 8.69 -4.04
CA TYR A 233 2.70 9.73 -4.64
C TYR A 233 3.37 11.10 -4.59
N GLU A 234 3.93 11.50 -3.45
CA GLU A 234 4.63 12.80 -3.35
C GLU A 234 5.87 12.85 -4.25
N LEU A 235 6.62 11.76 -4.36
CA LEU A 235 7.74 11.64 -5.30
C LEU A 235 7.25 11.72 -6.74
N HIS A 236 6.15 11.05 -7.08
CA HIS A 236 5.57 11.10 -8.42
C HIS A 236 5.16 12.53 -8.80
N VAL A 237 4.43 13.22 -7.92
CA VAL A 237 4.04 14.63 -8.11
C VAL A 237 5.27 15.54 -8.24
N ALA A 238 6.35 15.23 -7.53
CA ALA A 238 7.63 15.94 -7.63
C ALA A 238 8.48 15.56 -8.88
N GLY A 239 7.97 14.69 -9.76
CA GLY A 239 8.56 14.36 -11.06
C GLY A 239 9.47 13.13 -11.06
N PHE A 240 9.44 12.27 -10.02
CA PHE A 240 10.13 10.98 -10.06
C PHE A 240 9.35 10.00 -10.94
N THR A 241 10.04 9.36 -11.88
CA THR A 241 9.38 8.57 -12.95
C THR A 241 9.56 7.06 -12.79
N ASN A 242 10.59 6.61 -12.06
CA ASN A 242 10.95 5.19 -11.93
C ASN A 242 10.80 4.74 -10.48
N LEU A 243 9.56 4.68 -10.02
CA LEU A 243 9.21 4.36 -8.64
C LEU A 243 8.73 2.92 -8.50
N LEU A 244 9.17 2.25 -7.46
CA LEU A 244 8.68 0.94 -7.01
C LEU A 244 8.33 1.01 -5.53
N HIS A 245 7.42 0.13 -5.11
CA HIS A 245 6.98 0.02 -3.71
C HIS A 245 7.33 -1.37 -3.16
N VAL A 246 7.88 -1.45 -1.93
CA VAL A 246 8.15 -2.74 -1.28
C VAL A 246 6.88 -3.27 -0.59
N ASP A 247 6.38 -4.41 -1.05
CA ASP A 247 5.28 -5.10 -0.38
C ASP A 247 5.72 -5.72 0.96
N GLY A 248 4.85 -5.66 1.97
CA GLY A 248 5.16 -6.09 3.33
C GLY A 248 6.17 -5.23 4.11
N GLY A 249 6.80 -4.25 3.45
CA GLY A 249 7.73 -3.30 4.07
C GLY A 249 8.94 -3.94 4.75
N LEU A 250 9.55 -3.22 5.70
CA LEU A 250 10.70 -3.71 6.46
C LEU A 250 10.35 -4.92 7.33
N ASN A 251 9.12 -5.03 7.85
CA ASN A 251 8.73 -6.17 8.68
C ASN A 251 8.87 -7.49 7.92
N LEU A 252 8.40 -7.52 6.66
CA LEU A 252 8.57 -8.71 5.82
C LEU A 252 10.03 -8.87 5.40
N TRP A 253 10.75 -7.79 5.11
CA TRP A 253 12.19 -7.82 4.81
C TRP A 253 13.00 -8.51 5.91
N LEU A 254 12.79 -8.13 7.17
CA LEU A 254 13.45 -8.72 8.34
C LEU A 254 13.00 -10.16 8.59
N HIS A 255 11.71 -10.46 8.44
CA HIS A 255 11.21 -11.83 8.53
C HIS A 255 11.87 -12.75 7.49
N LYS A 256 12.16 -12.23 6.30
CA LYS A 256 12.88 -12.92 5.23
C LYS A 256 14.40 -12.96 5.42
N GLN A 257 14.90 -12.40 6.53
CA GLN A 257 16.33 -12.39 6.89
C GLN A 257 17.20 -11.75 5.80
N LEU A 258 16.65 -10.77 5.07
CA LEU A 258 17.39 -10.01 4.08
C LEU A 258 18.35 -9.02 4.75
N PRO A 259 19.42 -8.58 4.06
CA PRO A 259 20.43 -7.71 4.66
C PRO A 259 19.84 -6.44 5.29
N SER A 260 20.14 -6.23 6.57
CA SER A 260 19.76 -5.06 7.36
C SER A 260 20.93 -4.57 8.22
N GLU A 261 20.91 -3.31 8.61
CA GLU A 261 21.88 -2.68 9.49
C GLU A 261 21.17 -1.83 10.55
N PRO A 262 21.79 -1.58 11.71
CA PRO A 262 21.24 -0.69 12.74
C PRO A 262 21.11 0.73 12.18
#